data_AF-A0A1V1TFE9-F1
#
_entry.id   AF-A0A1V1TFE9-F1
#
_cell.length_a   1.000
_cell.length_b   1.000
_cell.length_c   1.000
_cell.angle_alpha   90.00
_cell.angle_beta   90.00
_cell.angle_gamma   90.00
#
_symmetry.space_group_name_H-M   'P 1'
#
loop_
_entity.id
_entity.type
_entity.pdbx_description
1 polymer ?
#
loop_
_entity_poly.entity_id
_entity_poly.type
_entity_poly.pdbx_seq_one_letter_code
_entity_poly.pdbx_strand_id
1 'polypeptide(L)'
;MLPKNRQFLRTPDWVEPEPSPEKNLQDTSHEMSNLRINFGSDQEQPIYEPTVPKMKVKTRGTPNPIAPQSLADIDSQLNDNPQTRVFSVRRRAYKVFSTLFYEPNATEQPGEIAWTEFLHAMNTIGFVPEKLYGSVWQFTPQEVGQGGAEYAIRFHEPHPSSKLAFRTARRIGRRLTRTYGLNGSSFVMK
;
A
#
# COMPACT_ATOMS: atom_id res chain seq x y z
N MET A 1 20.08 32.78 22.67
CA MET A 1 19.11 33.89 22.49
C MET A 1 18.00 33.39 21.57
N LEU A 2 16.90 32.84 22.10
CA LEU A 2 15.72 32.49 21.27
C LEU A 2 14.83 33.73 21.11
N PRO A 3 14.27 33.99 19.91
CA PRO A 3 13.39 35.13 19.72
C PRO A 3 12.10 34.94 20.52
N LYS A 4 11.86 35.89 21.43
CA LYS A 4 10.60 36.05 22.17
C LYS A 4 9.51 36.52 21.21
N ASN A 5 8.35 35.87 21.30
CA ASN A 5 7.04 36.29 20.77
C ASN A 5 6.74 35.95 19.29
N ARG A 6 6.35 34.69 19.04
CA ARG A 6 5.43 34.36 17.95
C ARG A 6 4.01 34.40 18.51
N GLN A 7 3.32 35.53 18.32
CA GLN A 7 1.91 35.65 18.73
C GLN A 7 1.05 34.81 17.78
N PHE A 8 0.27 33.88 18.33
CA PHE A 8 -0.74 33.16 17.57
C PHE A 8 -1.95 34.07 17.41
N LEU A 9 -2.21 34.54 16.19
CA LEU A 9 -3.43 35.27 15.87
C LEU A 9 -4.55 34.25 15.66
N ARG A 10 -5.70 34.46 16.31
CA ARG A 10 -6.90 33.65 16.08
C ARG A 10 -7.41 33.94 14.67
N THR A 11 -7.90 32.92 13.98
CA THR A 11 -8.76 33.16 12.81
C THR A 11 -10.02 33.88 13.27
N PRO A 12 -10.54 34.86 12.49
CA PRO A 12 -11.83 35.46 12.80
C PRO A 12 -12.91 34.39 12.89
N ASP A 13 -13.97 34.65 13.67
CA ASP A 13 -15.08 33.72 13.79
C ASP A 13 -15.71 33.50 12.42
N TRP A 14 -16.06 32.23 12.15
CA TRP A 14 -16.62 31.84 10.86
C TRP A 14 -17.98 32.51 10.68
N VAL A 15 -18.11 33.30 9.61
CA VAL A 15 -19.37 33.93 9.22
C VAL A 15 -19.98 33.09 8.11
N GLU A 16 -21.19 32.61 8.34
CA GLU A 16 -21.95 31.88 7.34
C GLU A 16 -22.23 32.81 6.15
N PRO A 17 -21.83 32.44 4.92
CA PRO A 17 -22.08 33.28 3.76
C PRO A 17 -23.58 33.33 3.47
N GLU A 18 -24.08 34.53 3.16
CA GLU A 18 -25.46 34.73 2.71
C GLU A 18 -25.79 33.77 1.56
N PRO A 19 -26.96 33.10 1.59
CA PRO A 19 -27.39 32.24 0.51
C PRO A 19 -27.48 33.06 -0.78
N SER A 20 -26.59 32.77 -1.73
CA SER A 20 -26.63 33.35 -3.07
C SER A 20 -28.01 33.11 -3.71
N PRO A 21 -28.54 34.05 -4.50
CA PRO A 21 -29.85 33.89 -5.14
C PRO A 21 -29.85 32.62 -5.99
N GLU A 22 -30.89 31.80 -5.80
CA GLU A 22 -31.09 30.53 -6.48
C GLU A 22 -30.95 30.72 -7.99
N LYS A 23 -29.80 30.30 -8.53
CA LYS A 23 -29.71 30.00 -9.95
C LYS A 23 -30.50 28.72 -10.12
N ASN A 24 -31.52 28.76 -10.98
CA ASN A 24 -32.33 27.63 -11.38
C ASN A 24 -31.41 26.47 -11.80
N LEU A 25 -31.13 25.58 -10.85
CA LEU A 25 -30.36 24.37 -11.06
C LEU A 25 -31.33 23.37 -11.66
N GLN A 26 -31.30 23.26 -12.98
CA GLN A 26 -31.80 22.05 -13.61
C GLN A 26 -31.09 20.86 -12.95
N ASP A 27 -31.88 19.91 -12.50
CA ASP A 27 -31.47 18.76 -11.72
C ASP A 27 -30.46 17.90 -12.50
N THR A 28 -29.16 18.12 -12.26
CA THR A 28 -28.07 17.36 -12.89
C THR A 28 -27.82 16.01 -12.23
N SER A 29 -28.67 15.59 -11.28
CA SER A 29 -28.58 14.29 -10.61
C SER A 29 -28.66 13.11 -11.59
N HIS A 30 -29.33 13.29 -12.73
CA HIS A 30 -29.43 12.28 -13.79
C HIS A 30 -28.18 12.17 -14.69
N GLU A 31 -27.28 13.16 -14.69
CA GLU A 31 -26.05 13.08 -15.50
C GLU A 31 -24.94 12.28 -14.80
N MET A 32 -24.93 12.29 -13.46
CA MET A 32 -23.96 11.52 -12.66
C MET A 32 -24.30 10.01 -12.59
N SER A 33 -25.53 9.61 -12.91
CA SER A 33 -25.94 8.20 -12.91
C SER A 33 -25.50 7.43 -14.16
N ASN A 34 -25.02 8.11 -15.20
CA ASN A 34 -24.62 7.50 -16.47
C ASN A 34 -23.11 7.18 -16.57
N LEU A 35 -22.34 7.41 -15.50
CA LEU A 35 -20.95 6.99 -15.41
C LEU A 35 -20.87 5.48 -15.16
N ARG A 36 -21.03 4.71 -16.24
CA ARG A 36 -20.78 3.26 -16.24
C ARG A 36 -19.27 3.03 -16.14
N ILE A 37 -18.79 2.70 -14.95
CA ILE A 37 -17.41 2.26 -14.75
C ILE A 37 -17.32 0.81 -15.24
N ASN A 38 -16.80 0.63 -16.46
CA ASN A 38 -16.57 -0.70 -17.02
C ASN A 38 -15.41 -1.39 -16.28
N PHE A 39 -15.73 -2.28 -15.35
CA PHE A 39 -14.81 -3.32 -14.90
C PHE A 39 -14.82 -4.44 -15.93
N GLY A 40 -13.64 -4.72 -16.50
CA GLY A 40 -13.47 -5.61 -17.65
C GLY A 40 -14.13 -6.98 -17.48
N SER A 41 -14.98 -7.31 -18.45
CA SER A 41 -15.34 -8.67 -18.82
C SER A 41 -15.22 -8.77 -20.33
N ASP A 42 -14.49 -9.78 -20.80
CA ASP A 42 -14.18 -10.05 -22.20
C ASP A 42 -15.44 -10.04 -23.08
N GLN A 43 -15.52 -9.06 -23.99
CA GLN A 43 -16.37 -9.08 -25.19
C GLN A 43 -15.63 -8.34 -26.31
N GLU A 44 -15.54 -8.99 -27.46
CA GLU A 44 -14.79 -8.61 -28.66
C GLU A 44 -15.11 -7.17 -29.13
N GLN A 45 -14.07 -6.38 -29.37
CA GLN A 45 -14.20 -5.02 -29.90
C GLN A 45 -14.18 -5.04 -31.44
N PRO A 46 -15.01 -4.23 -32.13
CA PRO A 46 -14.87 -3.99 -33.56
C PRO A 46 -13.59 -3.19 -33.85
N ILE A 47 -12.97 -3.50 -34.98
CA ILE A 47 -11.71 -2.94 -35.48
C ILE A 47 -11.79 -1.41 -35.57
N TYR A 48 -10.87 -0.70 -34.89
CA TYR A 48 -10.75 0.75 -34.95
C TYR A 48 -9.51 1.13 -35.78
N GLU A 49 -9.71 1.89 -36.86
CA GLU A 49 -8.62 2.41 -37.70
C GLU A 49 -7.80 3.49 -36.96
N PRO A 50 -6.47 3.51 -37.12
CA PRO A 50 -5.61 4.46 -36.43
C PRO A 50 -5.68 5.85 -37.10
N THR A 51 -6.22 6.84 -36.38
CA THR A 51 -6.02 8.26 -36.72
C THR A 51 -4.76 8.80 -36.05
N VAL A 52 -4.02 9.58 -36.84
CA VAL A 52 -2.61 10.00 -36.67
C VAL A 52 -2.23 10.63 -35.31
N PRO A 53 -1.02 10.36 -34.77
CA PRO A 53 -0.58 10.94 -33.51
C PRO A 53 -0.12 12.40 -33.66
N LYS A 54 -0.76 13.31 -32.92
CA LYS A 54 -0.27 14.69 -32.73
C LYS A 54 0.98 14.69 -31.84
N MET A 55 2.11 15.06 -32.44
CA MET A 55 3.42 15.11 -31.81
C MET A 55 3.55 16.34 -30.90
N LYS A 56 3.60 16.14 -29.58
CA LYS A 56 4.02 17.19 -28.64
C LYS A 56 5.55 17.19 -28.54
N VAL A 57 6.19 18.25 -29.02
CA VAL A 57 7.64 18.45 -28.90
C VAL A 57 7.98 18.79 -27.45
N LYS A 58 8.87 18.00 -26.82
CA LYS A 58 9.47 18.30 -25.52
C LYS A 58 10.65 19.25 -25.70
N THR A 59 10.67 20.38 -24.99
CA THR A 59 11.82 21.30 -24.90
C THR A 59 12.83 20.70 -23.93
N ARG A 60 13.95 20.18 -24.45
CA ARG A 60 14.96 19.40 -23.71
C ARG A 60 16.03 20.32 -23.10
N GLY A 61 16.24 20.20 -21.78
CA GLY A 61 17.49 20.60 -21.12
C GLY A 61 18.55 19.51 -21.28
N THR A 62 19.82 19.92 -21.41
CA THR A 62 20.98 19.08 -21.75
C THR A 62 21.31 18.06 -20.64
N PRO A 63 21.57 16.77 -20.96
CA PRO A 63 21.94 15.78 -19.97
C PRO A 63 23.43 15.87 -19.60
N ASN A 64 23.74 15.87 -18.31
CA ASN A 64 25.09 15.69 -17.78
C ASN A 64 25.51 14.22 -17.96
N PRO A 65 26.73 13.91 -18.45
CA PRO A 65 27.17 12.54 -18.59
C PRO A 65 27.51 11.95 -17.21
N ILE A 66 26.67 11.03 -16.72
CA ILE A 66 27.00 10.17 -15.58
C ILE A 66 27.80 8.98 -16.14
N ALA A 67 29.02 8.82 -15.64
CA ALA A 67 29.89 7.69 -15.97
C ALA A 67 29.20 6.35 -15.65
N PRO A 68 29.49 5.27 -16.41
CA PRO A 68 28.88 3.97 -16.16
C PRO A 68 29.33 3.42 -14.80
N GLN A 69 28.47 3.55 -13.79
CA GLN A 69 28.65 2.86 -12.51
C GLN A 69 28.36 1.38 -12.72
N SER A 70 29.31 0.55 -12.28
CA SER A 70 29.26 -0.90 -12.44
C SER A 70 28.04 -1.48 -11.71
N LEU A 71 27.40 -2.49 -12.31
CA LEU A 71 26.28 -3.23 -11.73
C LEU A 71 26.63 -4.00 -10.43
N ALA A 72 27.90 -3.97 -10.00
CA ALA A 72 28.37 -4.68 -8.81
C ALA A 72 28.19 -3.88 -7.50
N ASP A 73 27.98 -2.56 -7.58
CA ASP A 73 27.97 -1.69 -6.39
C ASP A 73 26.58 -1.51 -5.75
N ILE A 74 25.50 -1.98 -6.40
CA ILE A 74 24.14 -1.87 -5.83
C ILE A 74 23.89 -2.92 -4.74
N ASP A 75 24.56 -4.07 -4.79
CA ASP A 75 24.29 -5.17 -3.85
C ASP A 75 24.97 -4.98 -2.47
N SER A 76 25.95 -4.07 -2.39
CA SER A 76 26.78 -3.91 -1.18
C SER A 76 26.28 -2.85 -0.19
N GLN A 77 25.22 -2.09 -0.51
CA GLN A 77 24.69 -1.03 0.37
C GLN A 77 23.41 -1.39 1.14
N LEU A 78 22.94 -2.64 1.08
CA LEU A 78 21.75 -3.10 1.83
C LEU A 78 22.06 -3.86 3.12
N ASN A 79 23.33 -4.01 3.51
CA ASN A 79 23.72 -4.93 4.58
C ASN A 79 24.03 -4.29 5.95
N ASP A 80 23.83 -2.98 6.13
CA ASP A 80 23.73 -2.40 7.49
C ASP A 80 22.30 -2.59 8.02
N ASN A 81 21.87 -3.84 8.10
CA ASN A 81 20.57 -4.17 8.66
C ASN A 81 20.71 -4.40 10.18
N PRO A 82 20.04 -3.63 11.04
CA PRO A 82 19.92 -3.97 12.45
C PRO A 82 19.21 -5.33 12.55
N GLN A 83 20.00 -6.38 12.78
CA GLN A 83 19.63 -7.75 13.16
C GLN A 83 18.12 -8.04 13.03
N THR A 84 17.64 -8.36 11.81
CA THR A 84 16.22 -8.64 11.58
C THR A 84 15.78 -9.79 12.46
N ARG A 85 14.77 -9.54 13.29
CA ARG A 85 14.16 -10.56 14.15
C ARG A 85 13.69 -11.74 13.31
N VAL A 86 14.16 -12.94 13.66
CA VAL A 86 13.77 -14.17 13.00
C VAL A 86 12.64 -14.84 13.80
N PHE A 87 11.52 -15.09 13.13
CA PHE A 87 10.34 -15.75 13.68
C PHE A 87 10.29 -17.21 13.19
N SER A 88 10.26 -18.15 14.13
CA SER A 88 10.02 -19.56 13.84
C SER A 88 8.52 -19.83 13.77
N VAL A 89 8.01 -20.08 12.57
CA VAL A 89 6.57 -20.22 12.29
C VAL A 89 6.24 -21.58 11.68
N ARG A 90 5.04 -22.09 11.93
CA ARG A 90 4.57 -23.35 11.30
C ARG A 90 4.36 -23.15 9.79
N ARG A 91 4.40 -24.24 9.02
CA ARG A 91 4.20 -24.25 7.55
C ARG A 91 3.02 -23.41 7.05
N ARG A 92 1.89 -23.45 7.76
CA ARG A 92 0.67 -22.68 7.44
C ARG A 92 0.93 -21.17 7.37
N ALA A 93 1.49 -20.60 8.43
CA ALA A 93 1.83 -19.18 8.50
C ALA A 93 3.03 -18.84 7.60
N TYR A 94 4.01 -19.74 7.50
CA TYR A 94 5.15 -19.57 6.59
C TYR A 94 4.71 -19.34 5.14
N LYS A 95 3.74 -20.12 4.65
CA LYS A 95 3.19 -19.94 3.30
C LYS A 95 2.55 -18.56 3.09
N VAL A 96 1.93 -18.00 4.12
CA VAL A 96 1.40 -16.63 4.06
C VAL A 96 2.56 -15.63 3.94
N PHE A 97 3.61 -15.76 4.74
CA PHE A 97 4.74 -14.84 4.67
C PHE A 97 5.53 -14.95 3.35
N SER A 98 5.72 -16.15 2.81
CA SER A 98 6.37 -16.35 1.50
C SER A 98 5.55 -15.76 0.34
N THR A 99 4.22 -15.68 0.48
CA THR A 99 3.38 -14.96 -0.49
C THR A 99 3.41 -13.43 -0.29
N LEU A 100 3.56 -12.93 0.94
CA LEU A 100 3.64 -11.50 1.26
C LEU A 100 4.98 -10.86 0.88
N PHE A 101 6.08 -11.59 1.08
CA PHE A 101 7.44 -11.11 0.82
C PHE A 101 8.01 -11.75 -0.43
N TYR A 102 8.95 -11.07 -1.10
CA TYR A 102 9.65 -11.65 -2.24
C TYR A 102 10.77 -12.55 -1.75
N GLU A 103 10.82 -13.77 -2.27
CA GLU A 103 11.91 -14.71 -2.09
C GLU A 103 12.48 -15.04 -3.48
N PRO A 104 13.77 -14.75 -3.73
CA PRO A 104 14.36 -14.90 -5.06
C PRO A 104 14.45 -16.37 -5.52
N ASN A 105 14.49 -17.32 -4.59
CA ASN A 105 14.65 -18.75 -4.88
C ASN A 105 13.37 -19.57 -4.66
N ALA A 106 12.20 -18.93 -4.57
CA ALA A 106 10.94 -19.64 -4.37
C ALA A 106 10.54 -20.38 -5.66
N THR A 107 10.42 -21.70 -5.57
CA THR A 107 9.94 -22.58 -6.66
C THR A 107 8.42 -22.61 -6.77
N GLU A 108 7.70 -22.20 -5.73
CA GLU A 108 6.24 -22.17 -5.71
C GLU A 108 5.69 -20.85 -6.24
N GLN A 109 4.70 -20.91 -7.13
CA GLN A 109 3.96 -19.73 -7.58
C GLN A 109 3.12 -19.17 -6.42
N PRO A 110 3.35 -17.91 -6.01
CA PRO A 110 2.57 -17.31 -4.93
C PRO A 110 1.09 -17.17 -5.32
N GLY A 111 0.21 -17.86 -4.59
CA GLY A 111 -1.24 -17.87 -4.83
C GLY A 111 -2.01 -16.82 -4.05
N GLU A 112 -3.34 -16.92 -4.11
CA GLU A 112 -4.25 -16.17 -3.24
C GLU A 112 -4.17 -16.65 -1.78
N ILE A 113 -4.40 -15.74 -0.85
CA ILE A 113 -4.38 -16.02 0.60
C ILE A 113 -5.79 -15.81 1.15
N ALA A 114 -6.37 -16.78 1.85
CA ALA A 114 -7.63 -16.52 2.56
C ALA A 114 -7.41 -15.50 3.68
N TRP A 115 -8.35 -14.57 3.88
CA TRP A 115 -8.19 -13.50 4.88
C TRP A 115 -7.95 -14.05 6.29
N THR A 116 -8.61 -15.14 6.66
CA THR A 116 -8.43 -15.86 7.92
C THR A 116 -7.01 -16.42 8.11
N GLU A 117 -6.36 -16.86 7.03
CA GLU A 117 -4.96 -17.31 7.07
C GLU A 117 -4.02 -16.13 7.33
N PHE A 118 -4.31 -14.97 6.74
CA PHE A 118 -3.56 -13.75 7.01
C PHE A 118 -3.71 -13.29 8.47
N LEU A 119 -4.93 -13.29 9.02
CA LEU A 119 -5.18 -12.99 10.43
C LEU A 119 -4.41 -13.94 11.35
N HIS A 120 -4.46 -15.23 11.06
CA HIS A 120 -3.73 -16.25 11.81
C HIS A 120 -2.22 -16.02 11.75
N ALA A 121 -1.66 -15.81 10.56
CA ALA A 121 -0.23 -15.57 10.38
C ALA A 121 0.25 -14.34 11.16
N MET A 122 -0.45 -13.21 11.04
CA MET A 122 -0.13 -12.00 11.81
C MET A 122 -0.17 -12.24 13.32
N ASN A 123 -1.16 -12.99 13.82
CA ASN A 123 -1.24 -13.37 15.23
C ASN A 123 -0.06 -14.25 15.67
N THR A 124 0.39 -15.19 14.83
CA THR A 124 1.54 -16.06 15.18
C THR A 124 2.86 -15.31 15.37
N ILE A 125 2.99 -14.11 14.81
CA ILE A 125 4.21 -13.29 14.93
C ILE A 125 4.04 -12.13 15.92
N GLY A 126 2.97 -12.17 16.72
CA GLY A 126 2.74 -11.24 17.84
C GLY A 126 1.94 -9.99 17.49
N PHE A 127 1.18 -9.96 16.39
CA PHE A 127 0.21 -8.90 16.14
C PHE A 127 -1.19 -9.32 16.59
N VAL A 128 -1.89 -8.46 17.32
CA VAL A 128 -3.30 -8.68 17.69
C VAL A 128 -4.20 -8.11 16.59
N PRO A 129 -4.93 -8.96 15.83
CA PRO A 129 -5.89 -8.48 14.85
C PRO A 129 -7.22 -8.10 15.52
N GLU A 130 -7.63 -6.85 15.35
CA GLU A 130 -8.89 -6.30 15.87
C GLU A 130 -9.76 -5.82 14.71
N LYS A 131 -10.99 -6.34 14.62
CA LYS A 131 -11.97 -5.84 13.66
C LYS A 131 -12.53 -4.53 14.18
N LEU A 132 -12.38 -3.46 13.39
CA LEU A 132 -12.98 -2.17 13.68
C LEU A 132 -14.37 -2.12 13.04
N TYR A 133 -14.60 -1.22 12.09
CA TYR A 133 -15.87 -1.09 11.37
C TYR A 133 -15.73 -1.53 9.91
N GLY A 134 -16.84 -2.01 9.33
CA GLY A 134 -16.89 -2.48 7.95
C GLY A 134 -15.83 -3.56 7.67
N SER A 135 -15.02 -3.34 6.63
CA SER A 135 -13.90 -4.19 6.26
C SER A 135 -12.57 -3.77 6.89
N VAL A 136 -12.54 -2.84 7.84
CA VAL A 136 -11.28 -2.34 8.41
C VAL A 136 -10.82 -3.21 9.58
N TRP A 137 -9.58 -3.67 9.51
CA TRP A 137 -8.89 -4.39 10.57
C TRP A 137 -7.65 -3.63 11.03
N GLN A 138 -7.44 -3.56 12.33
CA GLN A 138 -6.24 -3.04 12.97
C GLN A 138 -5.36 -4.20 13.46
N PHE A 139 -4.05 -4.08 13.32
CA PHE A 139 -3.07 -5.04 13.79
C PHE A 139 -2.11 -4.31 14.73
N THR A 140 -2.20 -4.62 16.01
CA THR A 140 -1.40 -3.98 17.06
C THR A 140 -0.29 -4.92 17.50
N PRO A 141 1.00 -4.54 17.45
CA PRO A 141 2.08 -5.37 17.98
C PRO A 141 1.91 -5.58 19.49
N GLN A 142 1.99 -6.83 19.96
CA GLN A 142 1.88 -7.19 21.38
C GLN A 142 3.17 -6.92 22.15
N GLU A 143 4.33 -7.09 21.52
CA GLU A 143 5.64 -6.82 22.11
C GLU A 143 6.17 -5.46 21.63
N VAL A 144 5.76 -4.42 22.35
CA VAL A 144 6.32 -3.06 22.23
C VAL A 144 7.70 -3.06 22.89
N GLY A 145 8.79 -2.94 22.13
CA GLY A 145 10.10 -2.65 22.74
C GLY A 145 11.38 -3.16 22.09
N GLN A 146 11.35 -3.87 20.96
CA GLN A 146 12.61 -4.32 20.32
C GLN A 146 12.63 -4.02 18.82
N GLY A 147 12.99 -2.77 18.49
CA GLY A 147 13.53 -2.35 17.19
C GLY A 147 12.54 -2.05 16.06
N GLY A 148 11.24 -2.28 16.24
CA GLY A 148 10.19 -1.97 15.25
C GLY A 148 9.31 -0.81 15.69
N ALA A 149 8.67 -0.12 14.74
CA ALA A 149 7.72 0.94 15.03
C ALA A 149 6.59 0.43 15.95
N GLU A 150 6.30 1.15 17.02
CA GLU A 150 5.32 0.76 18.05
C GLU A 150 3.86 0.97 17.61
N TYR A 151 3.65 1.41 16.37
CA TYR A 151 2.34 1.84 15.89
C TYR A 151 1.54 0.67 15.29
N ALA A 152 0.24 0.64 15.57
CA ALA A 152 -0.68 -0.28 14.92
C ALA A 152 -0.82 0.01 13.41
N ILE A 153 -1.04 -1.04 12.61
CA ILE A 153 -1.25 -0.94 11.16
C ILE A 153 -2.67 -1.39 10.79
N ARG A 154 -3.29 -0.74 9.80
CA ARG A 154 -4.65 -1.09 9.36
C ARG A 154 -4.69 -1.65 7.95
N PHE A 155 -5.44 -2.71 7.73
CA PHE A 155 -5.69 -3.27 6.41
C PHE A 155 -7.19 -3.50 6.18
N HIS A 156 -7.59 -3.52 4.92
CA HIS A 156 -8.96 -3.84 4.55
C HIS A 156 -9.09 -5.33 4.25
N GLU A 157 -10.06 -5.96 4.89
CA GLU A 157 -10.58 -7.28 4.53
C GLU A 157 -11.11 -7.22 3.08
N PRO A 158 -10.63 -8.10 2.19
CA PRO A 158 -11.12 -8.17 0.83
C PRO A 158 -12.62 -8.48 0.77
N HIS A 159 -13.32 -7.81 -0.14
CA HIS A 159 -14.75 -8.00 -0.44
C HIS A 159 -14.97 -7.83 -1.96
N PRO A 160 -15.83 -8.64 -2.63
CA PRO A 160 -16.72 -9.68 -2.07
C PRO A 160 -16.03 -11.01 -1.78
N SER A 161 -14.88 -11.29 -2.37
CA SER A 161 -14.11 -12.48 -2.04
C SER A 161 -13.34 -12.26 -0.74
N SER A 162 -13.46 -13.15 0.24
CA SER A 162 -12.66 -13.12 1.49
C SER A 162 -11.21 -13.59 1.28
N LYS A 163 -10.63 -13.32 0.10
CA LYS A 163 -9.29 -13.75 -0.30
C LYS A 163 -8.46 -12.56 -0.76
N LEU A 164 -7.22 -12.49 -0.29
CA LEU A 164 -6.21 -11.54 -0.74
C LEU A 164 -5.61 -12.01 -2.05
N ALA A 165 -5.85 -11.26 -3.12
CA ALA A 165 -5.14 -11.41 -4.37
C ALA A 165 -3.63 -11.16 -4.16
N PHE A 166 -2.79 -11.88 -4.90
CA PHE A 166 -1.33 -11.83 -4.78
C PHE A 166 -0.75 -10.40 -4.84
N ARG A 167 -1.26 -9.56 -5.75
CA ARG A 167 -0.79 -8.16 -5.88
C ARG A 167 -1.08 -7.34 -4.61
N THR A 168 -2.23 -7.58 -3.98
CA THR A 168 -2.61 -6.94 -2.72
C THR A 168 -1.76 -7.47 -1.57
N ALA A 169 -1.53 -8.78 -1.51
CA ALA A 169 -0.62 -9.39 -0.55
C ALA A 169 0.79 -8.77 -0.62
N ARG A 170 1.36 -8.58 -1.82
CA ARG A 170 2.66 -7.91 -1.98
C ARG A 170 2.65 -6.44 -1.58
N ARG A 171 1.52 -5.74 -1.72
CA ARG A 171 1.38 -4.36 -1.21
C ARG A 171 1.38 -4.33 0.31
N ILE A 172 0.70 -5.29 0.95
CA ILE A 172 0.72 -5.49 2.40
C ILE A 172 2.15 -5.78 2.87
N GLY A 173 2.84 -6.75 2.26
CA GLY A 173 4.22 -7.10 2.59
C GLY A 173 5.16 -5.90 2.53
N ARG A 174 5.17 -5.14 1.43
CA ARG A 174 5.98 -3.91 1.33
C ARG A 174 5.66 -2.89 2.42
N ARG A 175 4.40 -2.79 2.84
CA ARG A 175 4.02 -1.88 3.93
C ARG A 175 4.57 -2.38 5.27
N LEU A 176 4.47 -3.69 5.54
CA LEU A 176 5.06 -4.33 6.72
C LEU A 176 6.59 -4.16 6.76
N THR A 177 7.27 -4.28 5.62
CA THR A 177 8.71 -4.00 5.52
C THR A 177 9.03 -2.56 5.89
N ARG A 178 8.26 -1.59 5.39
CA ARG A 178 8.49 -0.17 5.68
C ARG A 178 8.20 0.22 7.12
N THR A 179 7.23 -0.43 7.77
CA THR A 179 6.83 -0.08 9.14
C THR A 179 7.59 -0.86 10.20
N TYR A 180 7.90 -2.13 9.95
CA TYR A 180 8.45 -3.04 10.97
C TYR A 180 9.75 -3.72 10.54
N GLY A 181 10.30 -3.41 9.36
CA GLY A 181 11.52 -4.06 8.85
C GLY A 181 11.33 -5.52 8.44
N LEU A 182 10.09 -6.04 8.42
CA LEU A 182 9.82 -7.45 8.10
C LEU A 182 10.09 -7.75 6.62
N ASN A 183 10.75 -8.86 6.36
CA ASN A 183 11.11 -9.35 5.02
C ASN A 183 11.09 -10.88 4.99
N GLY A 184 11.39 -11.49 3.84
CA GLY A 184 11.40 -12.96 3.70
C GLY A 184 12.36 -13.66 4.67
N SER A 185 13.54 -13.07 4.93
CA SER A 185 14.52 -13.60 5.88
C SER A 185 14.10 -13.46 7.34
N SER A 186 13.01 -12.75 7.64
CA SER A 186 12.46 -12.64 8.99
C SER A 186 11.72 -13.91 9.41
N PHE A 187 11.46 -14.88 8.52
CA PHE A 187 10.66 -16.06 8.84
C PHE A 187 11.39 -17.35 8.50
N VAL A 188 11.38 -18.29 9.43
CA VAL A 188 11.89 -19.65 9.22
C VAL A 188 10.80 -20.67 9.57
N MET A 189 10.70 -21.73 8.78
CA MET A 189 9.76 -22.81 9.03
C MET A 189 10.23 -23.65 10.23
N LYS A 190 9.35 -23.85 11.21
CA LYS A 190 9.54 -24.79 12.32
C LYS A 190 9.19 -26.22 11.92
#